data_AF-A0A447N5A9-F1
#
_entry.id   AF-A0A447N5A9-F1
#
_cell.length_a   1.000
_cell.length_b   1.000
_cell.length_c   1.000
_cell.angle_alpha   90.00
_cell.angle_beta   90.00
_cell.angle_gamma   90.00
#
_symmetry.space_group_name_H-M   'P 1'
#
loop_
_entity.id
_entity.type
_entity.pdbx_description
1 polymer ?
#
loop_
_entity_poly.entity_id
_entity_poly.type
_entity_poly.pdbx_seq_one_letter_code
_entity_poly.pdbx_strand_id
1 'polypeptide(L)'
;MNNHTKRRGIALTVFLVGVNILAWIWAFCVFHHHAVMLSAAILAYSFGLRHAVDADHIAAIDTVTRKLMQQGKTPLGVGAFFSLGHSTIVVLACLAIVVTSMAFRDRIDVLHQYGSLIGTAVSAFFLLAMALLNLFILFNVWRQFRSVTPRRVSEGA
;
A
#
# COMPACT_ATOMS: atom_id res chain seq x y z
N MET A 1 -17.23 -15.59 -10.99
CA MET A 1 -15.82 -15.62 -10.56
C MET A 1 -15.34 -17.06 -10.58
N ASN A 2 -14.39 -17.41 -11.48
CA ASN A 2 -13.97 -18.79 -11.69
C ASN A 2 -13.29 -19.39 -10.45
N ASN A 3 -13.51 -20.69 -10.19
CA ASN A 3 -12.90 -21.41 -9.07
C ASN A 3 -11.37 -21.35 -9.08
N HIS A 4 -10.75 -21.26 -10.26
CA HIS A 4 -9.30 -21.03 -10.40
C HIS A 4 -8.83 -19.70 -9.81
N THR A 5 -9.59 -18.62 -10.01
CA THR A 5 -9.26 -17.27 -9.50
C THR A 5 -9.31 -17.25 -7.98
N LYS A 6 -10.36 -17.85 -7.39
CA LYS A 6 -10.47 -18.00 -5.93
C LYS A 6 -9.31 -18.83 -5.35
N ARG A 7 -8.98 -19.96 -5.97
CA ARG A 7 -7.89 -20.83 -5.52
C ARG A 7 -6.53 -20.13 -5.54
N ARG A 8 -6.26 -19.33 -6.58
CA ARG A 8 -5.02 -18.54 -6.68
C ARG A 8 -4.96 -17.43 -5.62
N GLY A 9 -6.07 -16.75 -5.36
CA GLY A 9 -6.15 -15.75 -4.29
C GLY A 9 -5.89 -16.36 -2.91
N ILE A 10 -6.55 -17.48 -2.59
CA ILE A 10 -6.33 -18.20 -1.33
C ILE A 10 -4.88 -18.66 -1.22
N ALA A 11 -4.31 -19.24 -2.28
CA ALA A 11 -2.91 -19.67 -2.28
C ALA A 11 -1.94 -18.51 -2.00
N LEU A 12 -2.17 -17.34 -2.61
CA LEU A 12 -1.35 -16.15 -2.35
C LEU A 12 -1.47 -15.69 -0.89
N THR A 13 -2.68 -15.62 -0.34
CA THR A 13 -2.89 -15.22 1.06
C THR A 13 -2.23 -16.20 2.03
N VAL A 14 -2.40 -17.51 1.82
CA VAL A 14 -1.76 -18.55 2.64
C VAL A 14 -0.24 -18.45 2.56
N PHE A 15 0.31 -18.21 1.37
CA PHE A 15 1.75 -18.01 1.19
C PHE A 15 2.25 -16.80 1.99
N LEU A 16 1.58 -15.65 1.90
CA LEU A 16 1.98 -14.43 2.62
C LEU A 16 1.90 -14.58 4.14
N VAL A 17 0.85 -15.24 4.64
CA VAL A 17 0.71 -15.56 6.07
C VAL A 17 1.82 -16.51 6.52
N GLY A 18 2.13 -17.54 5.71
CA GLY A 18 3.23 -18.47 5.98
C GLY A 18 4.59 -17.77 6.10
N VAL A 19 4.91 -16.88 5.16
CA VAL A 19 6.14 -16.06 5.21
C VAL A 19 6.17 -15.20 6.48
N ASN A 20 5.04 -14.62 6.88
CA ASN A 20 4.97 -13.79 8.09
C ASN A 20 5.22 -14.60 9.37
N ILE A 21 4.62 -15.79 9.48
CA ILE A 21 4.85 -16.71 10.60
C ILE A 21 6.32 -17.12 10.66
N LEU A 22 6.93 -17.47 9.52
CA LEU A 22 8.35 -17.83 9.46
C LEU A 22 9.26 -16.69 9.91
N ALA A 23 8.94 -15.44 9.52
CA ALA A 23 9.69 -14.27 9.98
C ALA A 23 9.59 -14.08 11.51
N TRP A 24 8.42 -14.31 12.10
CA TRP A 24 8.24 -14.23 13.55
C TRP A 24 8.93 -15.37 14.30
N ILE A 25 8.88 -16.60 13.77
CA ILE A 25 9.64 -17.73 14.33
C ILE A 25 11.14 -17.41 14.28
N TRP A 26 11.64 -16.89 13.16
CA TRP A 26 13.03 -16.46 13.04
C TRP A 26 13.38 -15.40 14.09
N ALA A 27 12.56 -14.34 14.22
CA ALA A 27 12.78 -13.29 15.20
C ALA A 27 12.82 -13.84 16.64
N PHE A 28 11.92 -14.77 16.98
CA PHE A 28 11.92 -15.41 18.28
C PHE A 28 13.18 -16.25 18.50
N CYS A 29 13.55 -17.11 17.56
CA CYS A 29 14.77 -17.93 17.65
C CYS A 29 16.02 -17.07 17.89
N VAL A 30 16.16 -15.94 17.20
CA VAL A 30 17.33 -15.05 17.32
C VAL A 30 17.27 -14.20 18.59
N PHE A 31 16.10 -13.68 18.97
CA PHE A 31 15.97 -12.66 20.03
C PHE A 31 15.39 -13.18 21.35
N HIS A 32 15.11 -14.48 21.50
CA HIS A 32 14.47 -15.01 22.72
C HIS A 32 15.24 -14.71 24.02
N HIS A 33 16.58 -14.63 23.96
CA HIS A 33 17.41 -14.24 25.10
C HIS A 33 17.53 -12.72 25.32
N HIS A 34 17.07 -11.90 24.38
CA HIS A 34 17.22 -10.44 24.38
C HIS A 34 15.87 -9.75 24.32
N ALA A 35 15.23 -9.57 25.48
CA ALA A 35 13.90 -8.96 25.60
C ALA A 35 13.79 -7.58 24.93
N VAL A 36 14.85 -6.77 24.99
CA VAL A 36 14.88 -5.45 24.33
C VAL A 36 14.74 -5.57 22.81
N MET A 37 15.48 -6.48 22.17
CA MET A 37 15.42 -6.68 20.72
C MET A 37 14.06 -7.23 20.27
N LEU A 38 13.46 -8.12 21.07
CA LEU A 38 12.11 -8.61 20.80
C LEU A 38 11.06 -7.49 20.89
N SER A 39 11.17 -6.61 21.88
CA SER A 39 10.29 -5.44 21.99
C SER A 39 10.45 -4.47 20.82
N ALA A 40 11.68 -4.22 20.36
CA ALA A 40 11.96 -3.42 19.17
C ALA A 40 11.36 -4.05 17.90
N ALA A 41 11.41 -5.38 17.74
CA ALA A 41 10.78 -6.08 16.64
C ALA A 41 9.25 -5.93 16.64
N ILE A 42 8.61 -6.01 17.82
CA ILE A 42 7.16 -5.76 17.97
C ILE A 42 6.80 -4.33 17.58
N LEU A 43 7.57 -3.34 18.03
CA LEU A 43 7.34 -1.94 17.66
C LEU A 43 7.51 -1.72 16.16
N ALA A 44 8.60 -2.22 15.58
CA ALA A 44 8.86 -2.12 14.15
C ALA A 44 7.73 -2.76 13.33
N TYR A 45 7.24 -3.94 13.74
CA TYR A 45 6.11 -4.60 13.10
C TYR A 45 4.81 -3.78 13.22
N SER A 46 4.55 -3.21 14.40
CA SER A 46 3.35 -2.40 14.66
C SER A 46 3.35 -1.10 13.85
N PHE A 47 4.49 -0.41 13.79
CA PHE A 47 4.65 0.79 12.95
C PHE A 47 4.55 0.45 11.46
N GLY A 48 5.10 -0.70 11.03
CA GLY A 48 4.96 -1.20 9.66
C GLY A 48 3.51 -1.51 9.30
N LEU A 49 2.75 -2.16 10.20
CA LEU A 49 1.32 -2.41 10.00
C LEU A 49 0.51 -1.11 9.91
N ARG A 50 0.82 -0.12 10.75
CA ARG A 50 0.19 1.21 10.68
C ARG A 50 0.49 1.90 9.34
N HIS A 51 1.74 1.88 8.92
CA HIS A 51 2.15 2.44 7.63
C HIS A 51 1.47 1.76 6.44
N ALA A 52 1.25 0.44 6.51
CA ALA A 52 0.59 -0.31 5.44
C ALA A 52 -0.89 0.02 5.25
N VAL A 53 -1.54 0.63 6.25
CA VAL A 53 -2.96 1.06 6.19
C VAL A 53 -3.10 2.54 5.87
N ASP A 54 -2.01 3.22 5.50
CA ASP A 54 -2.07 4.63 5.10
C ASP A 54 -2.91 4.82 3.83
N ALA A 55 -3.55 5.98 3.73
CA ALA A 55 -4.55 6.27 2.70
C ALA A 55 -3.96 6.27 1.27
N ASP A 56 -2.67 6.58 1.12
CA ASP A 56 -1.96 6.52 -0.16
C ASP A 56 -1.88 5.10 -0.71
N HIS A 57 -1.56 4.11 0.14
CA HIS A 57 -1.46 2.71 -0.28
C HIS A 57 -2.83 2.18 -0.69
N ILE A 58 -3.85 2.47 0.13
CA ILE A 58 -5.23 2.06 -0.14
C ILE A 58 -5.70 2.68 -1.47
N ALA A 59 -5.54 3.99 -1.65
CA ALA A 59 -5.98 4.68 -2.87
C ALA A 59 -5.24 4.20 -4.12
N ALA A 60 -3.93 3.95 -4.05
CA ALA A 60 -3.14 3.46 -5.17
C ALA A 60 -3.55 2.04 -5.59
N ILE A 61 -3.63 1.11 -4.63
CA ILE A 61 -4.03 -0.29 -4.90
C ILE A 61 -5.44 -0.32 -5.49
N ASP A 62 -6.37 0.44 -4.91
CA ASP A 62 -7.76 0.52 -5.34
C ASP A 62 -7.89 1.08 -6.77
N THR A 63 -7.15 2.14 -7.09
CA THR A 63 -7.15 2.76 -8.43
C THR A 63 -6.64 1.79 -9.50
N VAL A 64 -5.52 1.11 -9.23
CA VAL A 64 -4.95 0.12 -10.16
C VAL A 64 -5.87 -1.10 -10.29
N THR A 65 -6.47 -1.54 -9.18
CA THR A 65 -7.43 -2.65 -9.16
C THR A 65 -8.65 -2.31 -10.01
N ARG A 66 -9.28 -1.14 -9.82
CA ARG A 66 -10.41 -0.66 -10.64
C ARG A 66 -10.03 -0.56 -12.11
N LYS A 67 -8.87 0.01 -12.43
CA LYS A 67 -8.38 0.12 -13.82
C LYS A 67 -8.21 -1.24 -14.48
N LEU A 68 -7.66 -2.23 -13.78
CA LEU A 68 -7.50 -3.60 -14.29
C LEU A 68 -8.87 -4.29 -14.49
N MET A 69 -9.81 -4.08 -13.57
CA MET A 69 -11.17 -4.63 -13.68
C MET A 69 -11.93 -4.01 -14.87
N GLN A 70 -11.79 -2.70 -15.10
CA GLN A 70 -12.36 -2.02 -16.28
C GLN A 70 -11.80 -2.57 -17.61
N GLN A 71 -10.55 -3.05 -17.60
CA GLN A 71 -9.93 -3.72 -18.75
C GLN A 71 -10.31 -5.21 -18.86
N GLY A 72 -11.21 -5.72 -18.02
CA GLY A 72 -11.61 -7.13 -17.98
C GLY A 72 -10.54 -8.08 -17.40
N LYS A 73 -9.49 -7.56 -16.77
CA LYS A 73 -8.41 -8.36 -16.16
C LYS A 73 -8.73 -8.73 -14.72
N THR A 74 -8.10 -9.80 -14.23
CA THR A 74 -8.25 -10.25 -12.82
C THR A 74 -7.12 -9.71 -11.94
N PRO A 75 -7.39 -8.82 -10.95
CA PRO A 75 -6.36 -8.11 -10.18
C PRO A 75 -5.83 -8.92 -8.98
N LEU A 76 -5.47 -10.19 -9.17
CA LEU A 76 -5.16 -11.13 -8.07
C LEU A 76 -3.83 -10.89 -7.31
N GLY A 77 -3.00 -9.93 -7.72
CA GLY A 77 -1.68 -9.69 -7.12
C GLY A 77 -1.28 -8.22 -7.00
N VAL A 78 -2.19 -7.28 -7.27
CA VAL A 78 -1.88 -5.84 -7.31
C VAL A 78 -1.27 -5.37 -6.00
N GLY A 79 -1.87 -5.74 -4.86
CA GLY A 79 -1.35 -5.36 -3.54
C GLY A 79 0.03 -5.95 -3.23
N ALA A 80 0.29 -7.20 -3.63
CA ALA A 80 1.59 -7.85 -3.40
C ALA A 80 2.72 -7.17 -4.19
N PHE A 81 2.50 -6.89 -5.47
CA PHE A 81 3.48 -6.18 -6.29
C PHE A 81 3.66 -4.71 -5.88
N PHE A 82 2.58 -4.05 -5.45
CA PHE A 82 2.65 -2.70 -4.88
C PHE A 82 3.54 -2.68 -3.62
N SER A 83 3.28 -3.58 -2.67
CA SER A 83 4.07 -3.68 -1.43
C SER A 83 5.54 -4.03 -1.72
N LEU A 84 5.82 -4.92 -2.66
CA LEU A 84 7.18 -5.27 -3.06
C LEU A 84 7.94 -4.08 -3.67
N GLY A 85 7.30 -3.36 -4.59
CA GLY A 85 7.89 -2.18 -5.23
C GLY A 85 8.15 -1.04 -4.23
N HIS A 86 7.16 -0.72 -3.39
CA HIS A 86 7.29 0.31 -2.36
C HIS A 86 8.41 -0.03 -1.36
N SER A 87 8.43 -1.27 -0.87
CA SER A 87 9.48 -1.73 0.06
C SER A 87 10.87 -1.64 -0.57
N THR A 88 11.01 -1.91 -1.87
CA THR A 88 12.31 -1.81 -2.57
C THR A 88 12.83 -0.38 -2.55
N ILE A 89 11.97 0.60 -2.87
CA ILE A 89 12.36 2.02 -2.86
C ILE A 89 12.71 2.48 -1.44
N VAL A 90 11.93 2.05 -0.43
CA VAL A 90 12.21 2.37 0.98
C VAL A 90 13.55 1.81 1.43
N VAL A 91 13.85 0.53 1.12
CA VAL A 91 15.14 -0.10 1.46
C VAL A 91 16.31 0.62 0.78
N LEU A 92 16.17 0.97 -0.50
CA LEU A 92 17.19 1.74 -1.23
C LEU A 92 17.39 3.14 -0.62
N ALA A 93 16.31 3.82 -0.25
CA ALA A 93 16.38 5.12 0.41
C ALA A 93 17.08 5.02 1.78
N CYS A 94 16.73 4.01 2.59
CA CYS A 94 17.42 3.76 3.86
C CYS A 94 18.91 3.48 3.66
N LEU A 95 19.29 2.67 2.66
CA LEU A 95 20.68 2.39 2.34
C LEU A 95 21.42 3.67 1.91
N ALA A 96 20.80 4.49 1.06
CA ALA A 96 21.36 5.76 0.63
C ALA A 96 21.58 6.71 1.82
N ILE A 97 20.64 6.78 2.77
CA ILE A 97 20.79 7.57 3.99
C ILE A 97 21.95 7.05 4.84
N VAL A 98 22.06 5.72 5.03
CA VAL A 98 23.16 5.12 5.80
C VAL A 98 24.52 5.45 5.17
N VAL A 99 24.66 5.25 3.86
CA VAL A 99 25.91 5.56 3.13
C VAL A 99 26.25 7.05 3.22
N THR A 100 25.27 7.92 3.00
CA THR A 100 25.47 9.38 3.07
C THR A 100 25.83 9.82 4.49
N SER A 101 25.19 9.25 5.51
CA SER A 101 25.46 9.53 6.92
C SER A 101 26.87 9.10 7.33
N MET A 102 27.33 7.95 6.84
CA MET A 102 28.71 7.50 7.07
C MET A 102 29.73 8.38 6.37
N ALA A 103 29.43 8.89 5.17
CA ALA A 103 30.34 9.70 4.36
C ALA A 103 30.40 11.19 4.78
N PHE A 104 29.30 11.75 5.30
CA PHE A 104 29.17 13.17 5.63
C PHE A 104 28.64 13.36 7.05
N ARG A 105 29.48 13.13 8.07
CA ARG A 105 29.09 13.26 9.48
C ARG A 105 28.71 14.69 9.90
N ASP A 106 29.25 15.72 9.23
CA ASP A 106 29.16 17.12 9.70
C ASP A 106 28.09 17.99 8.99
N ARG A 107 27.27 17.43 8.08
CA ARG A 107 26.27 18.19 7.28
C ARG A 107 24.89 17.51 7.16
N ILE A 108 24.56 16.55 8.03
CA ILE A 108 23.31 15.76 7.93
C ILE A 108 22.07 16.60 8.27
N ASP A 109 22.17 17.56 9.19
CA ASP A 109 21.01 18.32 9.67
C ASP A 109 20.27 19.06 8.55
N VAL A 110 21.04 19.61 7.62
CA VAL A 110 20.54 20.34 6.44
C VAL A 110 19.81 19.38 5.49
N LEU A 111 20.38 18.18 5.28
CA LEU A 111 19.78 17.16 4.40
C LEU A 111 18.47 16.61 4.98
N HIS A 112 18.41 16.39 6.30
CA HIS A 112 17.20 15.93 6.99
C HIS A 112 16.08 16.97 6.94
N GLN A 113 16.39 18.25 7.20
CA GLN A 113 15.37 19.30 7.25
C GLN A 113 14.76 19.58 5.87
N TYR A 114 15.59 19.73 4.83
CA TYR A 114 15.08 19.98 3.48
C TYR A 114 14.50 18.72 2.84
N GLY A 115 15.07 17.53 3.11
CA GLY A 115 14.55 16.26 2.60
C GLY A 115 13.16 15.93 3.16
N SER A 116 12.95 16.14 4.46
CA SER A 116 11.64 15.93 5.08
C SER A 116 10.58 16.90 4.54
N LEU A 117 10.92 18.18 4.38
CA LEU A 117 10.01 19.19 3.86
C LEU A 117 9.59 18.89 2.41
N ILE A 118 10.56 18.63 1.53
CA ILE A 118 10.31 18.33 0.11
C ILE A 118 9.52 17.02 -0.01
N GLY A 119 9.92 15.98 0.74
CA GLY A 119 9.23 14.69 0.75
C GLY A 119 7.77 14.83 1.19
N THR A 120 7.50 15.61 2.23
CA THR A 120 6.14 15.88 2.72
C THR A 120 5.34 16.67 1.69
N ALA A 121 5.91 17.71 1.08
CA ALA A 121 5.23 18.53 0.08
C ALA A 121 4.86 17.74 -1.19
N VAL A 122 5.79 16.95 -1.72
CA VAL A 122 5.55 16.08 -2.90
C VAL A 122 4.50 15.01 -2.57
N SER A 123 4.60 14.39 -1.38
CA SER A 123 3.62 13.38 -0.93
C SER A 123 2.22 13.99 -0.76
N ALA A 124 2.12 15.15 -0.12
CA ALA A 124 0.87 15.87 0.07
C ALA A 124 0.22 16.25 -1.26
N PHE A 125 1.02 16.76 -2.22
CA PHE A 125 0.53 17.07 -3.56
C PHE A 125 -0.02 15.83 -4.29
N PHE A 126 0.72 14.72 -4.28
CA PHE A 126 0.30 13.49 -4.93
C PHE A 126 -0.98 12.92 -4.32
N LEU A 127 -1.07 12.90 -2.99
CA LEU A 127 -2.26 12.47 -2.25
C LEU A 127 -3.48 13.31 -2.58
N LEU A 128 -3.32 14.64 -2.60
CA LEU A 128 -4.40 15.57 -2.90
C LEU A 128 -4.86 15.42 -4.36
N ALA A 129 -3.94 15.22 -5.29
CA ALA A 129 -4.27 14.93 -6.69
C ALA A 129 -5.06 13.62 -6.85
N MET A 130 -4.63 12.54 -6.18
CA MET A 130 -5.35 11.26 -6.20
C MET A 130 -6.73 11.37 -5.54
N ALA A 131 -6.85 12.13 -4.45
CA ALA A 131 -8.13 12.40 -3.80
C ALA A 131 -9.10 13.14 -4.75
N LEU A 132 -8.62 14.16 -5.47
CA LEU A 132 -9.42 14.90 -6.46
C LEU A 132 -9.86 14.02 -7.63
N LEU A 133 -8.97 13.17 -8.16
CA LEU A 133 -9.31 12.22 -9.23
C LEU A 133 -10.40 11.23 -8.78
N ASN A 134 -10.25 10.66 -7.58
CA ASN A 134 -11.24 9.75 -7.02
C ASN A 134 -12.58 10.47 -6.78
N LEU A 135 -12.57 11.72 -6.33
CA LEU A 135 -13.77 12.54 -6.14
C LEU A 135 -14.48 12.83 -7.47
N PHE A 136 -13.73 13.12 -8.53
CA PHE A 136 -14.28 13.33 -9.87
C PHE A 136 -14.96 12.07 -10.42
N ILE A 137 -14.32 10.90 -10.26
CA ILE A 137 -14.92 9.61 -10.65
C ILE A 137 -16.23 9.39 -9.88
N LEU A 138 -16.22 9.63 -8.57
CA LEU A 138 -17.40 9.50 -7.73
C LEU A 138 -18.54 10.41 -8.20
N PHE A 139 -18.26 11.67 -8.50
CA PHE A 139 -19.26 12.63 -8.97
C PHE A 139 -19.90 12.18 -10.29
N ASN A 140 -19.09 11.69 -11.24
CA ASN A 140 -19.59 11.17 -12.52
C ASN A 140 -20.48 9.94 -12.33
N VAL A 141 -20.04 8.98 -11.52
CA VAL A 141 -20.82 7.77 -11.22
C VAL A 141 -22.12 8.12 -10.50
N TRP A 142 -22.08 9.02 -9.52
CA TRP A 142 -23.27 9.45 -8.77
C TRP A 142 -24.29 10.15 -9.68
N ARG A 143 -23.83 11.02 -10.59
CA ARG A 143 -24.69 11.67 -11.58
C ARG A 143 -25.33 10.65 -12.52
N GLN A 144 -24.58 9.63 -12.95
CA GLN A 144 -25.10 8.55 -13.77
C GLN A 144 -26.16 7.73 -13.01
N PHE A 145 -25.93 7.40 -11.74
CA PHE A 145 -26.92 6.74 -10.88
C PHE A 145 -28.21 7.56 -10.71
N ARG A 146 -28.12 8.88 -10.50
CA ARG A 146 -29.31 9.76 -10.42
C ARG A 146 -30.07 9.88 -11.73
N SER A 147 -29.44 9.63 -12.88
CA SER A 147 -30.08 9.68 -14.20
C SER A 147 -30.86 8.41 -14.56
N VAL A 148 -30.72 7.33 -13.79
CA VAL A 148 -31.53 6.11 -13.95
C VAL A 148 -32.88 6.32 -13.25
N THR A 149 -33.78 7.02 -13.92
CA THR A 149 -35.21 7.02 -13.59
C THR A 149 -35.73 5.58 -13.77
N PRO A 150 -36.52 5.01 -12.82
CA PRO A 150 -37.14 3.71 -13.02
C PRO A 150 -38.06 3.80 -14.24
N ARG A 151 -37.64 3.19 -15.35
CA ARG A 151 -38.45 3.06 -16.55
C ARG A 151 -39.63 2.18 -16.14
N ARG A 152 -40.80 2.81 -15.94
CA ARG A 152 -42.06 2.09 -15.72
C ARG A 152 -42.16 1.05 -16.83
N VAL A 153 -42.20 -0.21 -16.45
CA VAL A 153 -42.60 -1.31 -17.32
C VAL A 153 -44.06 -1.03 -17.64
N SER A 154 -44.31 -0.37 -18.76
CA SER A 154 -45.64 -0.33 -19.36
C SER A 154 -45.86 -1.69 -20.01
N GLU A 155 -46.32 -2.65 -19.20
CA GLU A 155 -47.01 -3.83 -19.70
C GLU A 155 -48.32 -3.35 -20.34
N GLY A 156 -48.30 -3.29 -21.68
CA GLY A 156 -49.49 -3.32 -22.50
C GLY A 156 -49.43 -4.59 -23.33
N ALA A 157 -50.26 -5.57 -22.95
CA ALA A 157 -50.85 -6.58 -23.81
C ALA A 157 -52.06 -7.18 -23.07
#